data_AF-A0A7S3XK74-F1
#
_entry.id   AF-A0A7S3XK74-F1
#
_cell.length_a   1.000
_cell.length_b   1.000
_cell.length_c   1.000
_cell.angle_alpha   90.00
_cell.angle_beta   90.00
_cell.angle_gamma   90.00
#
_symmetry.space_group_name_H-M   'P 1'
#
loop_
_entity.id
_entity.type
_entity.pdbx_description
1 polymer ?
#
loop_
_entity_poly.entity_id
_entity_poly.type
_entity_poly.pdbx_seq_one_letter_code
_entity_poly.pdbx_strand_id
1 'polypeptide(L)'
;RCHRAFEGSRTVTVPLSAFESVVEADTAKKARLLTPSMGYTLCQLHRIRQADGAYPHVYEVRLDHNDETILVGHKESEQSVVHIFSQPGVTSQFAECYMGVVEPGFWGTSFHLFDSGASDAVASLCKGLPLRRRRELCSVGYETNLLGDCPRKITVQVECEDGKVTMENLAPKWDSKIGSYALPFFGRV
;
A
#
# COMPACT_ATOMS: atom_id res chain seq x y z
N ARG A 1 12.83 29.36 -59.11
CA ARG A 1 11.56 29.53 -58.37
C ARG A 1 11.26 28.22 -57.64
N CYS A 2 11.61 28.12 -56.35
CA CYS A 2 11.18 27.03 -55.50
C CYS A 2 10.53 27.66 -54.27
N HIS A 3 9.20 27.71 -54.25
CA HIS A 3 8.44 28.05 -53.04
C HIS A 3 8.37 26.79 -52.18
N ARG A 4 9.13 26.77 -51.07
CA ARG A 4 8.86 25.82 -49.97
C ARG A 4 7.61 26.31 -49.25
N ALA A 5 6.53 25.53 -49.37
CA ALA A 5 5.37 25.67 -48.51
C ALA A 5 5.78 25.30 -47.08
N PHE A 6 5.57 26.21 -46.14
CA PHE A 6 5.69 25.94 -44.72
C PHE A 6 4.43 25.17 -44.31
N GLU A 7 4.55 23.88 -44.01
CA GLU A 7 3.48 23.09 -43.40
C GLU A 7 3.24 23.61 -41.98
N GLY A 8 2.08 24.24 -41.77
CA GLY A 8 1.68 24.75 -40.47
C GLY A 8 1.44 23.61 -39.49
N SER A 9 2.26 23.54 -38.44
CA SER A 9 2.02 22.70 -37.26
C SER A 9 0.66 23.04 -36.64
N ARG A 10 -0.30 22.11 -36.71
CA ARG A 10 -1.57 22.23 -35.98
C ARG A 10 -1.35 21.83 -34.52
N THR A 11 -1.34 22.80 -33.62
CA THR A 11 -1.34 22.55 -32.18
C THR A 11 -2.78 22.28 -31.74
N VAL A 12 -3.05 21.07 -31.25
CA VAL A 12 -4.33 20.71 -30.63
C VAL A 12 -4.18 20.85 -29.12
N THR A 13 -4.99 21.72 -28.51
CA THR A 13 -5.08 21.84 -27.05
C THR A 13 -6.22 20.98 -26.54
N VAL A 14 -5.91 19.94 -25.79
CA VAL A 14 -6.90 19.09 -25.14
C VAL A 14 -7.17 19.67 -23.74
N PRO A 15 -8.45 19.93 -23.36
CA PRO A 15 -8.76 20.38 -22.00
C PRO A 15 -8.40 19.27 -21.00
N LEU A 16 -7.84 19.66 -19.85
CA LEU A 16 -7.40 18.70 -18.83
C LEU A 16 -8.55 17.85 -18.25
N SER A 17 -9.78 18.35 -18.29
CA SER A 17 -10.98 17.59 -17.92
C SER A 17 -11.23 16.37 -18.80
N ALA A 18 -10.65 16.30 -20.01
CA ALA A 18 -10.72 15.11 -20.85
C ALA A 18 -10.12 13.86 -20.17
N PHE A 19 -9.23 14.05 -19.18
CA PHE A 19 -8.61 12.97 -18.43
C PHE A 19 -9.41 12.54 -17.19
N GLU A 20 -10.49 13.22 -16.82
CA GLU A 20 -11.32 12.88 -15.64
C GLU A 20 -11.84 11.44 -15.74
N SER A 21 -12.45 11.08 -16.87
CA SER A 21 -12.96 9.73 -17.11
C SER A 21 -11.90 8.63 -16.98
N VAL A 22 -10.65 8.93 -17.35
CA VAL A 22 -9.52 8.01 -17.23
C VAL A 22 -9.14 7.81 -15.76
N VAL A 23 -9.08 8.90 -15.00
CA VAL A 23 -8.78 8.86 -13.55
C VAL A 23 -9.89 8.13 -12.78
N GLU A 24 -11.16 8.36 -13.14
CA GLU A 24 -12.30 7.67 -12.54
C GLU A 24 -12.25 6.16 -12.83
N ALA A 25 -11.96 5.77 -14.08
CA ALA A 25 -11.84 4.37 -14.46
C ALA A 25 -10.67 3.66 -13.72
N ASP A 26 -9.51 4.30 -13.62
CA ASP A 26 -8.36 3.78 -12.85
C ASP A 26 -8.72 3.63 -11.36
N THR A 27 -9.38 4.64 -10.79
CA THR A 27 -9.82 4.62 -9.39
C THR A 27 -10.79 3.48 -9.13
N ALA A 28 -11.79 3.29 -10.01
CA ALA A 28 -12.75 2.20 -9.88
C ALA A 28 -12.10 0.81 -10.02
N LYS A 29 -11.10 0.67 -10.91
CA LYS A 29 -10.32 -0.56 -11.05
C LYS A 29 -9.56 -0.89 -9.76
N LYS A 30 -8.89 0.11 -9.16
CA LYS A 30 -8.12 -0.05 -7.91
C LYS A 30 -9.01 -0.30 -6.71
N ALA A 31 -10.18 0.33 -6.64
CA ALA A 31 -11.14 0.15 -5.55
C ALA A 31 -11.56 -1.32 -5.38
N ARG A 32 -11.65 -2.10 -6.46
CA ARG A 32 -11.97 -3.53 -6.40
C ARG A 32 -10.96 -4.35 -5.59
N LEU A 33 -9.68 -3.98 -5.62
CA LEU A 33 -8.62 -4.64 -4.85
C LEU A 33 -8.60 -4.18 -3.38
N LEU A 34 -9.21 -3.04 -3.08
CA LEU A 34 -9.31 -2.47 -1.73
C LEU A 34 -10.61 -2.87 -1.02
N THR A 35 -11.57 -3.44 -1.76
CA THR A 35 -12.87 -3.84 -1.21
C THR A 35 -12.72 -5.20 -0.52
N PRO A 36 -13.15 -5.35 0.74
CA PRO A 36 -13.11 -6.63 1.43
C PRO A 36 -14.00 -7.66 0.72
N SER A 37 -13.50 -8.90 0.62
CA SER A 37 -14.29 -10.02 0.10
C SER A 37 -15.26 -10.54 1.18
N MET A 38 -16.40 -11.08 0.75
CA MET A 38 -17.32 -11.80 1.63
C MET A 38 -16.69 -13.15 2.02
N GLY A 39 -15.90 -13.17 3.09
CA GLY A 39 -15.24 -14.36 3.60
C GLY A 39 -13.76 -14.11 3.94
N TYR A 40 -12.95 -15.17 3.88
CA TYR A 40 -11.51 -15.09 4.09
C TYR A 40 -10.78 -15.49 2.82
N THR A 41 -9.82 -14.67 2.40
CA THR A 41 -8.83 -15.01 1.37
C THR A 41 -7.53 -15.37 2.07
N LEU A 42 -7.09 -16.61 1.91
CA LEU A 42 -5.82 -17.06 2.48
C LEU A 42 -4.68 -16.65 1.55
N CYS A 43 -3.70 -15.95 2.12
CA CYS A 43 -2.51 -15.49 1.42
C CYS A 43 -1.25 -15.85 2.22
N GLN A 44 -0.12 -15.87 1.51
CA GLN A 44 1.22 -16.01 2.05
C GLN A 44 2.01 -14.73 1.80
N LEU A 45 2.80 -14.29 2.78
CA LEU A 45 3.71 -13.16 2.64
C LEU A 45 5.14 -13.67 2.47
N HIS A 46 5.73 -13.42 1.30
CA HIS A 46 7.10 -13.79 0.98
C HIS A 46 8.00 -12.55 1.02
N ARG A 47 9.13 -12.64 1.73
CA ARG A 47 10.14 -11.58 1.74
C ARG A 47 11.38 -12.02 0.97
N ILE A 48 11.62 -11.40 -0.17
CA ILE A 48 12.78 -11.60 -1.02
C ILE A 48 13.85 -10.58 -0.64
N ARG A 49 15.05 -11.09 -0.36
CA ARG A 49 16.20 -10.31 0.07
C ARG A 49 17.37 -10.57 -0.87
N GLN A 50 18.28 -9.59 -0.95
CA GLN A 50 19.57 -9.82 -1.57
C GLN A 50 20.39 -10.84 -0.77
N ALA A 51 21.42 -11.43 -1.39
CA ALA A 51 22.24 -12.47 -0.79
C ALA A 51 22.97 -12.00 0.49
N ASP A 52 23.36 -10.72 0.53
CA ASP A 52 23.95 -10.06 1.70
C ASP A 52 22.92 -9.66 2.76
N GLY A 53 21.63 -9.83 2.46
CA GLY A 53 20.52 -9.45 3.31
C GLY A 53 20.24 -7.96 3.38
N ALA A 54 20.99 -7.13 2.64
CA ALA A 54 20.81 -5.68 2.58
C ALA A 54 19.55 -5.31 1.78
N TYR A 55 19.15 -4.04 1.89
CA TYR A 55 18.10 -3.47 1.08
C TYR A 55 18.57 -3.27 -0.38
N PRO A 56 17.65 -3.20 -1.36
CA PRO A 56 16.19 -3.28 -1.25
C PRO A 56 15.65 -4.67 -0.89
N HIS A 57 14.51 -4.69 -0.20
CA HIS A 57 13.71 -5.90 0.03
C HIS A 57 12.42 -5.81 -0.79
N VAL A 58 12.00 -6.96 -1.31
CA VAL A 58 10.73 -7.12 -2.02
C VAL A 58 9.83 -8.02 -1.19
N TYR A 59 8.57 -7.62 -1.05
CA TYR A 59 7.54 -8.36 -0.33
C TYR A 59 6.47 -8.77 -1.33
N GLU A 60 6.11 -10.04 -1.38
CA GLU A 60 5.07 -10.54 -2.26
C GLU A 60 3.94 -11.13 -1.44
N VAL A 61 2.72 -10.67 -1.71
CA VAL A 61 1.50 -11.31 -1.19
C VAL A 61 1.01 -12.26 -2.28
N ARG A 62 0.99 -13.55 -1.95
CA ARG A 62 0.60 -14.62 -2.87
C ARG A 62 -0.63 -15.35 -2.36
N LEU A 63 -1.51 -15.78 -3.25
CA LEU A 63 -2.68 -16.59 -2.89
C LEU A 63 -2.26 -18.00 -2.48
N ASP A 64 -2.78 -18.48 -1.34
CA ASP A 64 -2.35 -19.76 -0.75
C ASP A 64 -2.68 -20.98 -1.64
N HIS A 65 -3.70 -20.87 -2.50
CA HIS A 65 -4.21 -22.00 -3.28
C HIS A 65 -3.54 -22.18 -4.65
N ASN A 66 -2.92 -21.13 -5.21
CA ASN A 66 -2.31 -21.18 -6.55
C ASN A 66 -0.95 -20.46 -6.66
N ASP A 67 -0.41 -19.93 -5.55
CA ASP A 67 0.85 -19.17 -5.48
C ASP A 67 0.88 -17.91 -6.37
N GLU A 68 -0.29 -17.42 -6.81
CA GLU A 68 -0.39 -16.23 -7.64
C GLU A 68 -0.10 -14.96 -6.82
N THR A 69 0.88 -14.17 -7.27
CA THR A 69 1.21 -12.88 -6.66
C THR A 69 0.14 -11.83 -6.98
N ILE A 70 -0.51 -11.31 -5.94
CA ILE A 70 -1.57 -10.31 -6.06
C ILE A 70 -1.11 -8.89 -5.67
N LEU A 71 -0.09 -8.77 -4.82
CA LEU A 71 0.50 -7.49 -4.43
C LEU A 71 2.01 -7.64 -4.24
N VAL A 72 2.74 -6.58 -4.57
CA VAL A 72 4.19 -6.49 -4.40
C VAL A 72 4.54 -5.20 -3.69
N GLY A 73 5.35 -5.30 -2.63
CA GLY A 73 5.87 -4.17 -1.86
C GLY A 73 7.37 -4.01 -2.05
N HIS A 74 7.83 -2.79 -2.32
CA HIS A 74 9.25 -2.46 -2.44
C HIS A 74 9.70 -1.56 -1.29
N LYS A 75 10.75 -1.98 -0.58
CA LYS A 75 11.37 -1.22 0.50
C LYS A 75 12.84 -0.97 0.19
N GLU A 76 13.21 0.30 0.03
CA GLU A 76 14.54 0.71 -0.47
C GLU A 76 15.61 0.85 0.64
N SER A 77 15.18 1.13 1.86
CA SER A 77 16.04 1.27 3.04
C SER A 77 15.25 1.03 4.32
N GLU A 78 15.94 0.95 5.47
CA GLU A 78 15.32 0.61 6.75
C GLU A 78 14.18 1.52 7.17
N GLN A 79 14.36 2.83 6.94
CA GLN A 79 13.40 3.87 7.31
C GLN A 79 12.60 4.39 6.10
N SER A 80 12.82 3.83 4.91
CA SER A 80 12.04 4.19 3.72
C SER A 80 10.59 3.73 3.83
N VAL A 81 9.74 4.43 3.09
CA VAL A 81 8.38 3.99 2.81
C VAL A 81 8.37 2.68 2.02
N VAL A 82 7.25 1.96 2.05
CA VAL A 82 7.05 0.77 1.22
C VAL A 82 6.04 1.10 0.13
N HIS A 83 6.47 1.10 -1.14
CA HIS A 83 5.56 1.30 -2.27
C HIS A 83 4.89 -0.03 -2.66
N ILE A 84 3.58 -0.01 -2.85
CA ILE A 84 2.75 -1.19 -3.13
C ILE A 84 2.27 -1.15 -4.59
N PHE A 85 2.37 -2.29 -5.26
CA PHE A 85 1.97 -2.48 -6.66
C PHE A 85 1.11 -3.72 -6.82
N SER A 86 0.24 -3.73 -7.82
CA SER A 86 -0.56 -4.90 -8.19
C SER A 86 0.14 -5.84 -9.18
N GLN A 87 1.36 -5.51 -9.60
CA GLN A 87 2.14 -6.29 -10.56
C GLN A 87 3.62 -6.30 -10.15
N PRO A 88 4.33 -7.41 -10.37
CA PRO A 88 5.77 -7.49 -10.13
C PRO A 88 6.57 -6.70 -11.17
N GLY A 89 7.83 -6.39 -10.85
CA GLY A 89 8.78 -5.79 -11.78
C GLY A 89 8.62 -4.28 -12.01
N VAL A 90 7.71 -3.63 -11.28
CA VAL A 90 7.46 -2.18 -11.37
C VAL A 90 7.73 -1.52 -10.04
N THR A 91 8.49 -0.41 -10.05
CA THR A 91 8.88 0.33 -8.83
C THR A 91 8.49 1.80 -8.86
N SER A 92 7.94 2.29 -9.97
CA SER A 92 7.59 3.69 -10.14
C SER A 92 6.19 3.97 -9.61
N GLN A 93 6.06 4.89 -8.65
CA GLN A 93 4.77 5.38 -8.13
C GLN A 93 3.85 6.01 -9.19
N PHE A 94 4.37 6.30 -10.39
CA PHE A 94 3.61 6.83 -11.52
C PHE A 94 3.06 5.75 -12.45
N ALA A 95 3.35 4.48 -12.18
CA ALA A 95 2.84 3.37 -12.97
C ALA A 95 1.34 3.12 -12.68
N GLU A 96 0.64 2.59 -13.68
CA GLU A 96 -0.79 2.25 -13.55
C GLU A 96 -1.03 1.25 -12.40
N CYS A 97 -0.12 0.28 -12.23
CA CYS A 97 -0.20 -0.74 -11.18
C CYS A 97 0.17 -0.24 -9.78
N TYR A 98 0.51 1.04 -9.59
CA TYR A 98 0.77 1.60 -8.26
C TYR A 98 -0.53 1.65 -7.44
N MET A 99 -0.51 0.98 -6.29
CA MET A 99 -1.68 0.80 -5.41
C MET A 99 -1.65 1.73 -4.20
N GLY A 100 -0.48 2.11 -3.72
CA GLY A 100 -0.36 2.92 -2.52
C GLY A 100 1.01 2.81 -1.84
N VAL A 101 1.07 3.30 -0.61
CA VAL A 101 2.32 3.39 0.15
C VAL A 101 2.09 3.16 1.64
N VAL A 102 3.01 2.44 2.28
CA VAL A 102 3.12 2.38 3.74
C VAL A 102 4.21 3.35 4.18
N GLU A 103 3.83 4.35 4.96
CA GLU A 103 4.77 5.33 5.53
C GLU A 103 5.01 5.01 7.01
N PRO A 104 6.28 4.81 7.44
CA PRO A 104 6.59 4.68 8.85
C PRO A 104 6.43 6.03 9.56
N GLY A 105 5.90 6.01 10.77
CA GLY A 105 5.89 7.16 11.66
C GLY A 105 7.31 7.51 12.12
N PHE A 106 7.49 8.74 12.61
CA PHE A 106 8.80 9.29 12.99
C PHE A 106 9.58 8.41 13.99
N TRP A 107 8.87 7.80 14.95
CA TRP A 107 9.48 6.95 15.98
C TRP A 107 9.59 5.47 15.58
N GLY A 108 9.09 5.09 14.40
CA GLY A 108 9.03 3.69 13.94
C GLY A 108 8.03 2.80 14.70
N THR A 109 7.18 3.39 15.55
CA THR A 109 6.16 2.69 16.34
C THR A 109 4.75 2.80 15.74
N SER A 110 4.59 3.55 14.65
CA SER A 110 3.36 3.59 13.88
C SER A 110 3.65 3.45 12.39
N PHE A 111 2.66 2.98 11.64
CA PHE A 111 2.72 2.84 10.19
C PHE A 111 1.38 3.25 9.60
N HIS A 112 1.43 4.00 8.51
CA HIS A 112 0.25 4.58 7.87
C HIS A 112 0.18 4.08 6.44
N LEU A 113 -0.89 3.38 6.09
CA LEU A 113 -1.17 2.89 4.75
C LEU A 113 -2.02 3.92 4.03
N PHE A 114 -1.51 4.40 2.91
CA PHE A 114 -2.20 5.30 2.02
C PHE A 114 -2.45 4.67 0.66
N ASP A 115 -3.50 5.14 -0.01
CA ASP A 115 -3.82 4.74 -1.37
C ASP A 115 -2.94 5.43 -2.44
N SER A 116 -3.25 5.16 -3.72
CA SER A 116 -2.52 5.70 -4.87
C SER A 116 -2.80 7.18 -5.18
N GLY A 117 -3.52 7.90 -4.31
CA GLY A 117 -3.82 9.31 -4.54
C GLY A 117 -2.60 10.23 -4.45
N ALA A 118 -2.74 11.44 -5.00
CA ALA A 118 -1.72 12.47 -4.93
C ALA A 118 -1.60 13.02 -3.51
N SER A 119 -0.37 13.18 -3.01
CA SER A 119 -0.13 13.87 -1.74
C SER A 119 -0.60 15.32 -1.82
N ASP A 120 -0.89 15.94 -0.68
CA ASP A 120 -1.35 17.33 -0.63
C ASP A 120 -0.34 18.31 -1.26
N ALA A 121 0.96 18.03 -1.10
CA ALA A 121 2.03 18.80 -1.74
C ALA A 121 1.92 18.76 -3.28
N VAL A 122 1.67 17.59 -3.85
CA VAL A 122 1.51 17.43 -5.31
C VAL A 122 0.18 18.04 -5.77
N ALA A 123 -0.92 17.76 -5.06
CA ALA A 123 -2.24 18.27 -5.40
C ALA A 123 -2.30 19.81 -5.37
N SER A 124 -1.57 20.46 -4.48
CA SER A 124 -1.50 21.93 -4.39
C SER A 124 -0.70 22.59 -5.54
N LEU A 125 0.31 21.90 -6.07
CA LEU A 125 1.12 22.38 -7.20
C LEU A 125 0.42 22.19 -8.54
N CYS A 126 -0.37 21.13 -8.67
CA CYS A 126 -1.02 20.71 -9.91
C CYS A 126 -2.49 21.17 -10.01
N LYS A 127 -2.73 22.48 -9.85
CA LYS A 127 -4.09 23.05 -9.94
C LYS A 127 -4.67 22.85 -11.34
N GLY A 128 -5.86 22.26 -11.41
CA GLY A 128 -6.59 22.04 -12.67
C GLY A 128 -6.35 20.68 -13.32
N LEU A 129 -5.47 19.83 -12.79
CA LEU A 129 -5.46 18.41 -13.12
C LEU A 129 -6.52 17.69 -12.28
N PRO A 130 -7.22 16.68 -12.85
CA PRO A 130 -8.21 15.88 -12.11
C PRO A 130 -7.52 14.87 -11.17
N LEU A 131 -6.69 15.37 -10.26
CA LEU A 131 -5.96 14.55 -9.29
C LEU A 131 -6.83 14.28 -8.08
N ARG A 132 -6.96 13.00 -7.72
CA ARG A 132 -7.56 12.59 -6.46
C ARG A 132 -6.57 12.79 -5.32
N ARG A 133 -7.01 13.39 -4.22
CA ARG A 133 -6.20 13.46 -2.99
C ARG A 133 -6.03 12.07 -2.39
N ARG A 134 -4.81 11.83 -1.91
CA ARG A 134 -4.45 10.63 -1.15
C ARG A 134 -5.30 10.51 0.11
N ARG A 135 -5.74 9.29 0.40
CA ARG A 135 -6.44 8.95 1.64
C ARG A 135 -5.65 7.93 2.44
N GLU A 136 -5.77 8.03 3.76
CA GLU A 136 -5.25 7.05 4.71
C GLU A 136 -6.25 5.91 4.86
N LEU A 137 -5.90 4.73 4.38
CA LEU A 137 -6.74 3.54 4.43
C LEU A 137 -6.69 2.86 5.78
N CYS A 138 -5.51 2.85 6.40
CA CYS A 138 -5.28 2.16 7.67
C CYS A 138 -4.07 2.74 8.40
N SER A 139 -4.09 2.74 9.73
CA SER A 139 -2.90 2.94 10.55
C SER A 139 -2.71 1.80 11.53
N VAL A 140 -1.45 1.45 11.79
CA VAL A 140 -1.05 0.43 12.76
C VAL A 140 -0.13 1.09 13.78
N GLY A 141 -0.49 1.01 15.06
CA GLY A 141 0.31 1.51 16.17
C GLY A 141 0.76 0.38 17.08
N TYR A 142 2.01 0.46 17.52
CA TYR A 142 2.62 -0.45 18.49
C TYR A 142 2.85 0.29 19.81
N GLU A 143 2.31 -0.23 20.90
CA GLU A 143 2.64 0.28 22.22
C GLU A 143 4.07 -0.13 22.61
N THR A 144 4.84 0.85 23.10
CA THR A 144 6.18 0.61 23.63
C THR A 144 6.07 -0.16 24.94
N ASN A 145 6.36 -1.45 24.91
CA ASN A 145 6.44 -2.23 26.15
C ASN A 145 7.77 -1.91 26.87
N LEU A 146 7.68 -1.15 27.96
CA LEU A 146 8.83 -0.71 28.75
C LEU A 146 9.43 -1.82 29.64
N LEU A 147 8.63 -2.81 30.03
CA LEU A 147 9.04 -3.88 30.95
C LEU A 147 9.34 -5.21 30.25
N GLY A 148 8.80 -5.42 29.04
CA GLY A 148 9.08 -6.61 28.22
C GLY A 148 8.36 -7.89 28.66
N ASP A 149 7.54 -7.83 29.72
CA ASP A 149 6.90 -8.99 30.33
C ASP A 149 5.72 -9.59 29.53
N CYS A 150 5.27 -8.89 28.48
CA CYS A 150 4.13 -9.31 27.66
C CYS A 150 4.30 -8.93 26.17
N PRO A 151 3.66 -9.66 25.23
CA PRO A 151 3.61 -9.26 23.83
C PRO A 151 3.03 -7.86 23.66
N ARG A 152 3.60 -7.06 22.76
CA ARG A 152 3.19 -5.66 22.56
C ARG A 152 1.72 -5.58 22.13
N LYS A 153 1.01 -4.59 22.67
CA LYS A 153 -0.31 -4.22 22.18
C LYS A 153 -0.19 -3.55 20.81
N ILE A 154 -0.99 -4.02 19.87
CA ILE A 154 -1.11 -3.53 18.50
C ILE A 154 -2.52 -2.98 18.34
N THR A 155 -2.61 -1.72 17.93
CA THR A 155 -3.88 -1.06 17.59
C THR A 155 -3.91 -0.80 16.10
N VAL A 156 -5.00 -1.13 15.44
CA VAL A 156 -5.21 -0.92 14.00
C VAL A 156 -6.44 -0.03 13.83
N GLN A 157 -6.32 1.06 13.09
CA GLN A 157 -7.46 1.89 12.70
C GLN A 157 -7.66 1.74 11.20
N VAL A 158 -8.83 1.27 10.76
CA VAL A 158 -9.17 1.06 9.34
C VAL A 158 -10.25 2.06 8.93
N GLU A 159 -10.08 2.69 7.77
CA GLU A 159 -11.10 3.52 7.14
C GLU A 159 -12.10 2.62 6.39
N CYS A 160 -13.36 2.63 6.81
CA CYS A 160 -14.48 1.95 6.16
C CYS A 160 -15.48 2.96 5.60
N GLU A 161 -16.44 2.51 4.78
CA GLU A 161 -17.48 3.38 4.21
C GLU A 161 -18.32 4.09 5.31
N ASP A 162 -18.62 3.38 6.40
CA ASP A 162 -19.40 3.89 7.53
C ASP A 162 -18.56 4.67 8.57
N GLY A 163 -17.27 4.89 8.31
CA GLY A 163 -16.33 5.60 9.19
C GLY A 163 -15.13 4.77 9.61
N LYS A 164 -14.44 5.20 10.67
CA LYS A 164 -13.23 4.54 11.16
C LYS A 164 -13.55 3.43 12.16
N VAL A 165 -13.00 2.25 11.94
CA VAL A 165 -13.08 1.10 12.87
C VAL A 165 -11.74 0.94 13.57
N THR A 166 -11.77 0.80 14.90
CA THR A 166 -10.57 0.49 15.69
C THR A 166 -10.58 -0.98 16.08
N MET A 167 -9.45 -1.65 15.86
CA MET A 167 -9.21 -3.05 16.16
C MET A 167 -7.97 -3.18 17.04
N GLU A 168 -7.94 -4.18 17.89
CA GLU A 168 -6.77 -4.51 18.73
C GLU A 168 -6.40 -5.98 18.51
N ASN A 169 -5.11 -6.32 18.64
CA ASN A 169 -4.70 -7.71 18.57
C ASN A 169 -5.32 -8.53 19.71
N LEU A 170 -5.64 -9.80 19.43
CA LEU A 170 -6.04 -10.73 20.48
C LEU A 170 -4.91 -10.89 21.50
N ALA A 171 -5.26 -10.77 22.78
CA ALA A 171 -4.32 -10.98 23.86
C ALA A 171 -3.87 -12.46 23.87
N PRO A 172 -2.56 -12.74 23.75
CA PRO A 172 -2.07 -14.10 23.75
C PRO A 172 -2.16 -14.71 25.15
N LYS A 173 -2.28 -16.04 25.21
CA LYS A 173 -2.40 -16.77 26.48
C LYS A 173 -1.11 -17.50 26.76
N TRP A 174 -0.70 -17.53 28.03
CA TRP A 174 0.46 -18.32 28.45
C TRP A 174 0.19 -19.81 28.25
N ASP A 175 1.05 -20.47 27.47
CA ASP A 175 1.07 -21.92 27.32
C ASP A 175 2.23 -22.49 28.14
N SER A 176 1.92 -23.17 29.24
CA SER A 176 2.92 -23.76 30.12
C SER A 176 3.69 -24.93 29.51
N LYS A 177 3.16 -25.57 28.45
CA LYS A 177 3.84 -26.70 27.79
C LYS A 177 4.96 -26.22 26.89
N ILE A 178 4.74 -25.09 26.23
CA ILE A 178 5.70 -24.47 25.31
C ILE A 178 6.57 -23.43 26.05
N GLY A 179 6.10 -22.94 27.21
CA GLY A 179 6.79 -21.94 28.01
C GLY A 179 6.75 -20.54 27.38
N SER A 180 5.68 -20.23 26.65
CA SER A 180 5.55 -18.98 25.90
C SER A 180 4.10 -18.52 25.76
N TYR A 181 3.91 -17.25 25.40
CA TYR A 181 2.58 -16.73 25.04
C TYR A 181 2.20 -17.16 23.62
N ALA A 182 1.02 -17.76 23.47
CA ALA A 182 0.54 -18.31 22.20
C ALA A 182 -0.92 -17.90 21.88
N LEU A 183 -1.25 -17.94 20.59
CA LEU A 183 -2.61 -17.83 20.06
C LEU A 183 -2.96 -19.11 19.27
N PRO A 184 -4.25 -19.47 19.20
CA PRO A 184 -4.70 -20.65 18.46
C PRO A 184 -4.68 -20.38 16.96
N PHE A 185 -3.52 -20.58 16.35
CA PHE A 185 -3.25 -20.34 14.94
C PHE A 185 -3.63 -21.50 14.01
N PHE A 186 -4.09 -22.63 14.55
CA PHE A 186 -4.54 -23.81 13.80
C PHE A 186 -3.56 -24.30 12.71
N GLY A 187 -2.26 -24.22 13.00
CA GLY A 187 -1.19 -24.63 12.08
C GLY A 187 -0.72 -23.55 11.09
N ARG A 188 -1.16 -22.29 11.24
CA ARG A 188 -0.74 -21.16 10.38
C ARG A 188 -0.08 -20.05 11.20
N VAL A 189 1.23 -19.89 11.09
CA VAL A 189 2.02 -18.84 11.77
C VAL A 189 2.84 -18.07 10.73
#